data_AF-A0A9W9YMQ9-F1
#
_entry.id   AF-A0A9W9YMQ9-F1
#
_cell.length_a   1.000
_cell.length_b   1.000
_cell.length_c   1.000
_cell.angle_alpha   90.00
_cell.angle_beta   90.00
_cell.angle_gamma   90.00
#
_symmetry.space_group_name_H-M   'P 1'
#
loop_
_entity.id
_entity.type
_entity.pdbx_description
1 polymer ?
#
loop_
_entity_poly.entity_id
_entity_poly.type
_entity_poly.pdbx_seq_one_letter_code
_entity_poly.pdbx_strand_id
1 'polypeptide(L)'
;MCLDLLYYYPRVPGLSLCRSTSYEPSLKLLKKYFDVNVTSLGSNPLAHLDFAWNNTMIADFKKYETDVKAVVPKCLLKNVKTVEDVKTFNKPIPKSLSTCLCKIRLS
;
A
#
# COMPACT_ATOMS: atom_id res chain seq x y z
N MET A 1 2.74 -7.08 -5.91
CA MET A 1 2.27 -5.67 -5.94
C MET A 1 0.76 -5.70 -6.15
N CYS A 2 -0.03 -4.97 -5.34
CA CYS A 2 -1.47 -4.80 -5.61
C CYS A 2 -1.67 -3.49 -6.36
N LEU A 3 -2.14 -3.58 -7.60
CA LEU A 3 -2.30 -2.44 -8.50
C LEU A 3 -3.64 -2.59 -9.20
N ASP A 4 -4.51 -1.59 -9.04
CA ASP A 4 -5.74 -1.48 -9.81
C ASP A 4 -5.64 -0.26 -10.74
N LEU A 5 -6.05 -0.46 -11.99
CA LEU A 5 -6.15 0.61 -12.99
C LEU A 5 -7.58 1.16 -12.98
N LEU A 6 -7.75 2.41 -12.57
CA LEU A 6 -9.04 3.09 -12.56
C LEU A 6 -9.20 3.96 -13.81
N TYR A 7 -10.16 3.60 -14.66
CA TYR A 7 -10.64 4.47 -15.74
C TYR A 7 -11.83 5.29 -15.21
N TYR A 8 -11.72 6.61 -15.18
CA TYR A 8 -12.75 7.48 -14.60
C TYR A 8 -12.93 8.78 -15.40
N TYR A 9 -14.12 9.41 -15.27
CA TYR A 9 -14.46 10.69 -15.88
C TYR A 9 -15.29 11.55 -14.90
N PRO A 10 -15.06 12.88 -14.83
CA PRO A 10 -14.04 13.64 -15.54
C PRO A 10 -12.63 13.29 -15.06
N ARG A 11 -11.65 13.36 -15.96
CA ARG A 11 -10.24 13.12 -15.64
C ARG A 11 -9.78 14.17 -14.62
N VAL A 12 -9.14 13.76 -13.53
CA VAL A 12 -8.50 14.68 -12.58
C VAL A 12 -7.18 15.12 -13.21
N PRO A 13 -7.00 16.42 -13.53
CA PRO A 13 -5.75 16.90 -14.11
C PRO A 13 -4.58 16.60 -13.18
N GLY A 14 -3.46 16.15 -13.74
CA GLY A 14 -2.25 15.83 -12.97
C GLY A 14 -2.29 14.52 -12.18
N LEU A 15 -3.44 13.93 -11.83
CA LEU A 15 -3.48 12.70 -11.05
C LEU A 15 -2.90 11.51 -11.82
N SER A 16 -1.76 10.99 -11.36
CA SER A 16 -1.00 9.95 -12.07
C SER A 16 -0.95 8.61 -11.33
N LEU A 17 -0.87 8.65 -10.00
CA LEU A 17 -0.79 7.46 -9.17
C LEU A 17 -1.35 7.79 -7.79
N CYS A 18 -2.26 6.97 -7.27
CA CYS A 18 -2.56 6.92 -5.85
C CYS A 18 -2.23 5.53 -5.34
N ARG A 19 -1.57 5.48 -4.19
CA ARG A 19 -1.27 4.22 -3.48
C ARG A 19 -1.45 4.44 -1.99
N SER A 20 -1.83 3.39 -1.29
CA SER A 20 -1.82 3.33 0.17
C SER A 20 -0.86 2.24 0.61
N THR A 21 0.01 2.55 1.56
CA THR A 21 0.97 1.56 2.09
C THR A 21 0.77 1.39 3.59
N SER A 22 0.63 0.14 4.04
CA SER A 22 0.72 -0.26 5.45
C SER A 22 2.17 -0.64 5.76
N TYR A 23 2.89 0.19 6.52
CA TYR A 23 4.27 -0.13 6.93
C TYR A 23 4.33 -0.94 8.23
N GLU A 24 3.34 -0.77 9.10
CA GLU A 24 3.32 -1.37 10.44
C GLU A 24 3.42 -2.90 10.44
N PRO A 25 2.68 -3.66 9.60
CA PRO A 25 2.74 -5.12 9.61
C PRO A 25 4.13 -5.65 9.27
N SER A 26 4.75 -5.09 8.23
CA SER A 26 6.10 -5.42 7.81
C SER A 26 7.13 -5.09 8.91
N LEU A 27 7.02 -3.93 9.55
CA LEU A 27 7.92 -3.55 10.65
C LEU A 27 7.79 -4.48 11.87
N LYS A 28 6.57 -4.88 12.23
CA LYS A 28 6.33 -5.84 13.32
C LYS A 28 6.92 -7.21 13.01
N LEU A 29 6.76 -7.69 11.78
CA LEU A 29 7.35 -8.95 11.33
C LEU A 29 8.88 -8.90 11.38
N LEU A 30 9.47 -7.83 10.84
CA LEU A 30 10.92 -7.62 10.84
C LEU A 30 11.44 -7.65 12.28
N LYS A 31 10.91 -6.81 13.17
CA LYS A 31 11.34 -6.78 14.59
C LYS A 31 11.21 -8.12 15.32
N LYS A 32 10.24 -8.95 14.96
CA LYS A 32 10.00 -10.22 15.65
C LYS A 32 10.92 -11.35 15.16
N TYR A 33 11.18 -11.42 13.86
CA TYR A 33 11.83 -12.59 13.25
C TYR A 33 13.20 -12.30 12.65
N PHE A 34 13.55 -11.03 12.48
CA PHE A 34 14.76 -10.61 11.80
C PHE A 34 15.46 -9.52 12.60
N ASP A 35 16.70 -9.76 13.01
CA ASP A 35 17.52 -8.74 13.67
C ASP A 35 18.10 -7.76 12.63
N VAL A 36 17.21 -7.03 11.96
CA VAL A 36 17.55 -6.11 10.87
C VAL A 36 17.15 -4.69 11.20
N ASN A 37 18.06 -3.75 10.95
CA ASN A 37 17.81 -2.34 11.15
C ASN A 37 17.17 -1.73 9.90
N VAL A 38 15.96 -1.20 10.04
CA VAL A 38 15.23 -0.56 8.93
C VAL A 38 15.69 0.89 8.79
N THR A 39 16.59 1.13 7.84
CA THR A 39 17.15 2.47 7.57
C THR A 39 16.23 3.35 6.72
N SER A 40 15.29 2.76 5.99
CA SER A 40 14.32 3.48 5.16
C SER A 40 13.05 2.66 4.97
N LEU A 41 11.89 3.33 4.97
CA LEU A 41 10.57 2.72 4.72
C LEU A 41 10.43 2.10 3.32
N GLY A 42 11.27 2.53 2.36
CA GLY A 42 11.28 1.98 1.00
C GLY A 42 12.30 0.86 0.78
N SER A 43 13.14 0.57 1.78
CA SER A 43 14.17 -0.45 1.66
C SER A 43 13.66 -1.79 2.16
N ASN A 44 13.96 -2.87 1.43
CA ASN A 44 13.70 -4.22 1.90
C ASN A 44 14.98 -4.81 2.51
N PRO A 45 15.12 -4.86 3.84
CA PRO A 45 16.31 -5.41 4.48
C PRO A 45 16.46 -6.92 4.28
N LEU A 46 15.42 -7.61 3.81
CA LEU A 46 15.44 -9.05 3.55
C LEU A 46 15.88 -9.41 2.13
N ALA A 47 16.17 -8.43 1.27
CA ALA A 47 16.46 -8.69 -0.16
C ALA A 47 17.68 -9.60 -0.40
N HIS A 48 18.59 -9.69 0.57
CA HIS A 48 19.83 -10.47 0.48
C HIS A 48 19.90 -11.60 1.52
N LEU A 49 18.82 -11.85 2.26
CA LEU A 49 18.76 -12.91 3.26
C LEU A 49 18.10 -14.15 2.65
N ASP A 50 18.77 -15.29 2.78
CA ASP A 50 18.17 -16.59 2.46
C ASP A 50 17.44 -17.11 3.70
N PHE A 51 16.11 -17.14 3.65
CA PHE A 51 15.27 -17.64 4.73
C PHE A 51 14.02 -18.32 4.16
N ALA A 52 13.53 -19.32 4.88
CA ALA A 52 12.27 -19.98 4.57
C ALA A 52 11.13 -19.40 5.40
N TRP A 53 9.99 -19.16 4.75
CA TRP A 53 8.76 -18.79 5.45
C TRP A 53 8.23 -19.99 6.23
N ASN A 54 8.00 -19.81 7.54
CA ASN A 54 7.30 -20.81 8.34
C ASN A 54 5.82 -20.42 8.53
N ASN A 55 4.99 -21.38 8.94
CA ASN A 55 3.56 -21.19 9.12
C ASN A 55 3.23 -20.14 10.21
N THR A 56 4.10 -20.00 11.22
CA THR A 56 3.88 -19.04 12.31
C THR A 56 4.12 -17.61 11.89
N MET A 57 5.17 -17.33 11.11
CA MET A 57 5.46 -16.05 10.48
C MET A 57 4.32 -15.63 9.56
N ILE A 58 3.81 -16.57 8.76
CA ILE A 58 2.67 -16.32 7.87
C ILE A 58 1.42 -15.97 8.68
N ALA A 59 1.13 -16.72 9.75
CA ALA A 59 -0.03 -16.48 10.61
C ALA A 59 0.07 -15.12 11.33
N ASP A 60 1.24 -14.78 11.85
CA ASP A 60 1.48 -13.51 12.51
C ASP A 60 1.41 -12.33 11.55
N PHE A 61 1.98 -12.45 10.34
CA PHE A 61 1.87 -11.41 9.33
C PHE A 61 0.42 -11.14 8.93
N LYS A 62 -0.38 -12.21 8.72
CA LYS A 62 -1.83 -12.10 8.47
C LYS A 62 -2.54 -11.35 9.58
N LYS A 63 -2.22 -11.66 10.84
CA LYS A 63 -2.78 -10.98 11.99
C LYS A 63 -2.41 -9.50 12.00
N TYR A 64 -1.13 -9.18 11.75
CA TYR A 64 -0.67 -7.79 11.72
C TYR A 64 -1.35 -6.96 10.62
N GLU A 65 -1.56 -7.54 9.43
CA GLU A 65 -2.31 -6.89 8.35
C GLU A 65 -3.78 -6.67 8.73
N THR A 66 -4.40 -7.60 9.47
CA THR A 66 -5.80 -7.48 9.91
C THR A 66 -5.96 -6.44 11.02
N ASP A 67 -4.97 -6.35 11.90
CA ASP A 67 -4.96 -5.42 13.04
C ASP A 67 -4.53 -3.99 12.64
N VAL A 68 -4.12 -3.77 11.39
CA VAL A 68 -3.61 -2.46 10.95
C VAL A 68 -4.73 -1.43 10.96
N LYS A 69 -4.53 -0.35 11.73
CA LYS A 69 -5.55 0.71 11.88
C LYS A 69 -5.35 1.87 10.92
N ALA A 70 -4.14 2.03 10.40
CA ALA A 70 -3.76 3.18 9.59
C ALA A 70 -2.94 2.75 8.37
N VAL A 71 -3.25 3.36 7.24
CA VAL A 71 -2.46 3.26 6.00
C VAL A 71 -1.95 4.65 5.64
N VAL A 72 -0.77 4.73 5.02
CA VAL A 72 -0.21 5.99 4.55
C VAL A 72 -0.64 6.20 3.10
N PRO A 73 -1.59 7.12 2.81
CA PRO A 73 -1.96 7.43 1.44
C PRO A 73 -0.87 8.30 0.79
N LYS A 74 -0.55 8.00 -0.46
CA LYS A 74 0.31 8.82 -1.31
C LYS A 74 -0.31 8.93 -2.69
N CYS A 75 -0.69 10.14 -3.07
CA CYS A 75 -1.10 10.47 -4.42
C CYS A 75 -0.04 11.36 -5.08
N LEU A 76 0.40 10.98 -6.27
CA LEU A 76 1.33 11.72 -7.10
C LEU A 76 0.54 12.47 -8.17
N LEU A 77 0.58 13.80 -8.06
CA LEU A 77 0.14 14.71 -9.08
C LEU A 77 1.34 15.04 -9.98
N LYS A 78 1.28 14.74 -11.27
CA LYS A 78 2.20 15.25 -12.30
C LYS A 78 1.91 16.73 -12.52
N ASN A 79 2.95 17.57 -12.42
CA ASN A 79 2.95 18.97 -12.87
C ASN A 79 1.88 19.90 -12.25
N VAL A 80 1.63 19.82 -10.94
CA VAL A 80 0.75 20.80 -10.26
C VAL A 80 1.60 21.85 -9.55
N LYS A 81 1.49 23.11 -9.98
CA LYS A 81 2.27 24.24 -9.44
C LYS A 81 1.48 25.10 -8.44
N THR A 82 0.15 25.04 -8.41
CA THR A 82 -0.70 25.88 -7.55
C THR A 82 -1.96 25.15 -7.07
N VAL A 83 -2.57 25.65 -5.98
CA VAL A 83 -3.74 25.07 -5.28
C VAL A 83 -5.05 25.22 -6.09
N GLU A 84 -5.07 26.09 -7.10
CA GLU A 84 -6.23 26.43 -7.94
C GLU A 84 -6.63 25.34 -8.94
N ASP A 85 -5.76 24.36 -9.20
CA ASP A 85 -6.03 23.24 -10.13
C ASP A 85 -6.96 22.16 -9.54
N VAL A 86 -7.20 22.20 -8.22
CA VAL A 86 -8.10 21.25 -7.55
C VAL A 86 -9.54 21.73 -7.69
N LYS A 87 -10.12 21.54 -8.89
CA LYS A 87 -11.56 21.76 -9.09
C LYS A 87 -12.37 20.80 -8.21
N THR A 88 -13.36 21.34 -7.51
CA THR A 88 -14.34 20.59 -6.71
C THR A 88 -15.09 19.60 -7.61
N PHE A 89 -14.94 18.30 -7.36
CA PHE A 89 -15.64 17.26 -8.12
C PHE A 89 -17.02 17.01 -7.51
N ASN A 90 -18.08 17.49 -8.17
CA ASN A 90 -19.48 17.26 -7.76
C ASN A 90 -20.06 15.91 -8.22
N LYS A 91 -19.27 15.04 -8.86
CA LYS A 91 -19.74 13.73 -9.33
C LYS A 91 -19.24 12.62 -8.41
N PRO A 92 -20.09 11.62 -8.10
CA PRO A 92 -19.68 10.49 -7.27
C PRO A 92 -18.57 9.71 -7.95
N ILE A 93 -17.54 9.38 -7.16
CA ILE A 93 -16.41 8.56 -7.60
C ILE A 93 -16.97 7.19 -8.03
N PRO A 94 -16.69 6.71 -9.26
CA PRO A 94 -17.15 5.40 -9.68
C PRO A 94 -16.61 4.33 -8.73
N LYS A 95 -17.47 3.37 -8.37
CA LYS A 95 -17.09 2.23 -7.53
C LYS A 95 -15.94 1.51 -8.22
N SER A 96 -14.78 1.43 -7.57
CA SER A 96 -13.68 0.64 -8.11
C SER A 96 -14.06 -0.84 -8.02
N LEU A 97 -13.78 -1.60 -9.08
CA LEU A 97 -13.85 -3.07 -9.09
C LEU A 97 -12.61 -3.67 -8.41
N SER A 98 -12.05 -2.96 -7.43
CA SER A 98 -10.78 -3.29 -6.80
C SER A 98 -10.89 -4.64 -6.09
N THR A 99 -10.13 -5.62 -6.60
CA THR A 99 -9.86 -6.87 -5.90
C THR A 99 -8.69 -6.75 -4.91
N CYS A 100 -8.14 -5.55 -4.72
CA CYS A 100 -7.16 -5.23 -3.68
C CYS A 100 -7.78 -5.20 -2.28
N LEU A 101 -8.57 -6.23 -1.95
CA LEU A 101 -8.59 -6.76 -0.61
C LEU A 101 -7.37 -7.67 -0.51
N CYS A 102 -6.57 -7.53 0.55
CA CYS A 102 -5.59 -8.53 0.94
C CYS A 102 -6.33 -9.82 1.40
N LYS A 103 -7.11 -10.43 0.51
CA LYS A 103 -7.68 -11.77 0.69
C LYS A 103 -6.65 -12.73 0.14
N ILE A 104 -5.81 -13.22 1.03
CA ILE A 104 -5.00 -14.40 0.75
C ILE A 104 -5.99 -15.52 0.44
N ARG A 105 -6.15 -15.82 -0.85
CA ARG A 105 -6.84 -17.02 -1.33
C ARG A 105 -5.89 -18.17 -1.03
N LEU A 106 -6.17 -18.90 0.04
CA LEU A 106 -5.60 -20.23 0.26
C LEU A 106 -6.26 -21.15 -0.77
N SER A 107 -5.50 -21.57 -1.76
CA SER A 107 -5.76 -22.76 -2.58
C SER A 107 -4.71 -23.79 -2.24
#